data_AF-A0A9D6SAP5-F1
#
_entry.id   AF-A0A9D6SAP5-F1
#
_cell.length_a   1.000
_cell.length_b   1.000
_cell.length_c   1.000
_cell.angle_alpha   90.00
_cell.angle_beta   90.00
_cell.angle_gamma   90.00
#
_symmetry.space_group_name_H-M   'P 1'
#
loop_
_entity.id
_entity.type
_entity.pdbx_description
1 polymer ?
#
loop_
_entity_poly.entity_id
_entity_poly.type
_entity_poly.pdbx_seq_one_letter_code
_entity_poly.pdbx_strand_id
1 'polypeptide(L)'
;MLHLLSTYKIYLFIAGGIIVAIIVWLSLPTESSSPSLLVAEDALSESAVERGLVDTLLQLRSVSLSGTIFADPAFMNLRDFGSQIVPEPVGRTNPFAPLSARSTTTRGNTLFAPRP
;
A
#
# COMPACT_ATOMS: atom_id res chain seq x y z
N MET A 1 -1.14 -0.86 65.87
CA MET A 1 -1.04 -0.68 64.40
C MET A 1 -1.99 -1.55 63.57
N LEU A 2 -2.71 -2.53 64.16
CA LEU A 2 -3.73 -3.35 63.47
C LEU A 2 -5.18 -2.83 63.60
N HIS A 3 -5.39 -1.73 64.34
CA HIS A 3 -6.73 -1.21 64.63
C HIS A 3 -7.32 -0.39 63.46
N LEU A 4 -6.47 0.22 62.63
CA LEU A 4 -6.90 0.94 61.43
C LEU A 4 -7.58 -0.05 60.46
N LEU A 5 -6.97 -1.22 60.24
CA LEU A 5 -7.45 -2.30 59.36
C LEU A 5 -8.85 -2.82 59.72
N SER A 6 -9.28 -2.69 60.97
CA SER A 6 -10.61 -3.11 61.43
C SER A 6 -11.72 -2.12 61.05
N THR A 7 -11.45 -0.82 61.17
CA THR A 7 -12.46 0.22 60.93
C THR A 7 -12.74 0.42 59.45
N TYR A 8 -11.74 0.22 58.58
CA TYR A 8 -11.92 0.36 57.13
C TYR A 8 -12.25 -0.93 56.39
N LYS A 9 -12.53 -2.04 57.08
CA LYS A 9 -12.87 -3.33 56.43
C LYS A 9 -13.98 -3.17 55.40
N ILE A 10 -15.03 -2.42 55.74
CA ILE A 10 -16.16 -2.18 54.84
C ILE A 10 -15.75 -1.38 53.60
N TYR A 11 -14.92 -0.34 53.78
CA TYR A 11 -14.39 0.45 52.66
C TYR A 11 -13.45 -0.37 51.76
N LEU A 12 -12.68 -1.31 52.34
CA LEU A 12 -11.82 -2.22 51.59
C LEU A 12 -12.66 -3.20 50.75
N PHE A 13 -13.75 -3.74 51.29
CA PHE A 13 -14.67 -4.59 50.53
C PHE A 13 -15.34 -3.82 49.38
N ILE A 14 -15.75 -2.57 49.62
CA ILE A 14 -16.34 -1.70 48.58
C ILE A 14 -15.30 -1.38 47.49
N ALA A 15 -14.09 -0.99 47.88
CA ALA A 15 -13.00 -0.71 46.93
C ALA A 15 -12.63 -1.96 46.12
N GLY A 16 -12.58 -3.14 46.76
CA GLY A 16 -12.37 -4.41 46.08
C GLY A 16 -13.48 -4.73 45.08
N GLY A 17 -14.74 -4.51 45.47
CA GLY A 17 -15.90 -4.69 44.57
C GLY A 17 -15.85 -3.77 43.34
N ILE A 18 -15.44 -2.51 43.52
CA ILE A 18 -15.27 -1.56 42.41
C ILE A 18 -14.16 -2.01 41.47
N ILE A 19 -13.03 -2.46 42.01
CA ILE A 19 -11.91 -2.96 41.19
C ILE A 19 -12.34 -4.17 40.36
N VAL A 20 -13.06 -5.13 40.97
CA VAL A 20 -13.59 -6.30 40.26
C VAL A 20 -14.60 -5.89 39.19
N ALA A 21 -15.50 -4.95 39.48
CA ALA A 21 -16.46 -4.45 38.49
C ALA A 21 -15.78 -3.78 37.29
N ILE A 22 -14.70 -3.02 37.52
CA ILE A 22 -13.90 -2.41 36.44
C ILE A 22 -13.21 -3.50 35.60
N ILE A 23 -12.62 -4.51 36.22
CA ILE A 23 -11.97 -5.62 35.51
C ILE A 23 -12.98 -6.37 34.64
N VAL A 24 -14.18 -6.64 35.19
CA VAL A 24 -15.26 -7.29 34.44
C VAL A 24 -15.69 -6.39 33.28
N TRP A 25 -15.93 -5.10 33.52
CA TRP A 25 -16.32 -4.14 32.49
C TRP A 25 -15.28 -4.01 31.37
N LEU A 26 -13.99 -4.03 31.70
CA LEU A 26 -12.89 -4.05 30.73
C LEU A 26 -12.75 -5.38 29.98
N SER A 27 -13.25 -6.48 30.54
CA SER A 27 -13.21 -7.82 29.92
C SER A 27 -14.41 -8.10 29.02
N LEU A 28 -15.41 -7.22 28.97
CA LEU A 28 -16.53 -7.37 28.04
C LEU A 28 -16.09 -6.97 26.63
N PRO A 29 -16.23 -7.86 25.62
CA PRO A 29 -15.98 -7.50 24.24
C PRO A 29 -16.96 -6.40 23.83
N THR A 30 -16.42 -5.23 23.49
CA THR A 30 -17.22 -4.12 22.95
C THR A 30 -17.39 -4.37 21.45
N GLU A 31 -18.46 -5.09 21.08
CA GLU A 31 -18.86 -5.25 19.69
C GLU A 31 -19.45 -3.94 19.16
N SER A 32 -18.60 -2.97 18.85
CA SER A 32 -18.99 -1.81 18.05
C SER A 32 -18.83 -2.15 16.56
N SER A 33 -19.58 -3.15 16.09
CA SER A 33 -19.70 -3.46 14.66
C SER A 33 -20.73 -2.56 14.01
N SER A 34 -20.29 -1.38 13.57
CA SER A 34 -20.92 -0.68 12.46
C SER A 34 -19.91 -0.67 11.33
N PRO A 35 -20.17 -1.32 10.18
CA PRO A 35 -19.25 -1.30 9.07
C PRO A 35 -19.26 0.10 8.45
N SER A 36 -18.36 0.96 8.93
CA SER A 36 -18.02 2.18 8.23
C SER A 36 -17.34 1.77 6.92
N LEU A 37 -18.04 1.96 5.80
CA LEU A 37 -17.61 1.63 4.43
C LEU A 37 -16.39 2.46 3.95
N LEU A 38 -15.79 3.27 4.82
CA LEU A 38 -14.61 4.08 4.55
C LEU A 38 -13.64 4.03 5.73
N VAL A 39 -13.18 2.82 6.09
CA VAL A 39 -11.96 2.66 6.88
C VAL A 39 -10.80 2.65 5.89
N ALA A 40 -9.95 3.69 5.94
CA ALA A 40 -8.59 3.54 5.44
C ALA A 40 -7.95 2.46 6.31
N GLU A 41 -7.52 1.35 5.69
CA GLU A 41 -6.81 0.25 6.33
C GLU A 41 -5.79 0.84 7.32
N ASP A 42 -5.96 0.54 8.60
CA ASP A 42 -5.03 0.96 9.64
C ASP A 42 -3.67 0.35 9.30
N ALA A 43 -2.71 1.19 8.93
CA ALA A 43 -1.34 0.80 8.57
C ALA A 43 -0.58 0.14 9.74
N LEU A 44 -1.22 -0.04 10.89
CA LEU A 44 -0.73 -0.82 12.02
C LEU A 44 -1.08 -2.31 11.94
N SER A 45 -2.00 -2.70 11.07
CA SER A 45 -2.16 -4.09 10.67
C SER A 45 -1.12 -4.35 9.59
N GLU A 46 0.13 -4.59 9.99
CA GLU A 46 1.20 -5.08 9.10
C GLU A 46 0.64 -6.26 8.32
N SER A 47 0.16 -5.98 7.11
CA SER A 47 -0.47 -6.96 6.27
C SER A 47 0.59 -8.00 5.99
N ALA A 48 0.26 -9.29 6.16
CA ALA A 48 1.18 -10.39 5.85
C ALA A 48 1.77 -10.26 4.42
N VAL A 49 1.06 -9.54 3.54
CA VAL A 49 1.49 -9.17 2.19
C VAL A 49 2.69 -8.22 2.18
N GLU A 50 2.74 -7.20 3.05
CA GLU A 50 3.86 -6.25 3.12
C GLU A 50 5.14 -6.90 3.64
N ARG A 51 5.02 -7.78 4.65
CA ARG A 51 6.16 -8.56 5.14
C ARG A 51 6.72 -9.50 4.06
N GLY A 52 5.83 -10.18 3.31
CA GLY A 52 6.22 -11.05 2.20
C GLY A 52 6.92 -10.30 1.06
N LEU A 53 6.53 -9.06 0.78
CA LEU A 53 7.22 -8.22 -0.20
C LEU A 53 8.62 -7.82 0.27
N VAL A 54 8.76 -7.39 1.54
CA VAL A 54 10.07 -7.02 2.12
C VAL A 54 11.01 -8.22 2.16
N ASP A 55 10.53 -9.41 2.54
CA ASP A 55 11.31 -10.64 2.53
C ASP A 55 11.77 -11.02 1.12
N THR A 56 10.88 -10.90 0.12
CA THR A 56 11.22 -11.16 -1.28
C THR A 56 12.28 -10.18 -1.78
N LEU A 57 12.17 -8.89 -1.43
CA LEU A 57 13.15 -7.88 -1.80
C LEU A 57 14.51 -8.12 -1.12
N LEU A 58 14.53 -8.55 0.14
CA LEU A 58 15.75 -8.95 0.83
C LEU A 58 16.39 -10.16 0.16
N GLN A 59 15.57 -11.13 -0.25
CA GLN A 59 16.05 -12.34 -0.93
C GLN A 59 16.64 -11.99 -2.30
N LEU A 60 15.97 -11.14 -3.09
CA LEU A 60 16.49 -10.66 -4.38
C LEU A 60 17.77 -9.84 -4.22
N ARG A 61 17.91 -9.03 -3.16
CA ARG A 61 19.16 -8.31 -2.85
C ARG A 61 20.34 -9.27 -2.66
N SER A 62 20.09 -10.45 -2.08
CA SER A 62 21.13 -11.45 -1.83
C SER A 62 21.52 -12.25 -3.07
N VAL A 63 20.75 -12.16 -4.16
CA VAL A 63 21.08 -12.80 -5.43
C VAL A 63 22.17 -11.99 -6.13
N SER A 64 23.42 -12.37 -5.88
CA SER A 64 24.54 -11.94 -6.69
C SER A 64 24.72 -12.93 -7.85
N LEU A 65 24.62 -12.42 -9.08
CA LEU A 65 24.92 -13.19 -10.27
C LEU A 65 26.44 -13.31 -10.41
N SER A 66 27.00 -14.41 -9.93
CA SER A 66 28.40 -14.74 -10.16
C SER A 66 28.58 -15.25 -11.60
N GLY A 67 29.33 -14.50 -12.43
CA GLY A 67 29.65 -14.88 -13.81
C GLY A 67 30.54 -16.12 -13.95
N THR A 68 30.85 -16.80 -12.85
CA THR A 68 31.69 -18.01 -12.82
C THR A 68 31.08 -19.18 -13.58
N ILE A 69 29.76 -19.22 -13.79
CA ILE A 69 29.13 -20.25 -14.65
C ILE A 69 29.62 -20.16 -16.10
N PHE A 70 29.99 -18.95 -16.56
CA PHE A 70 30.51 -18.77 -17.90
C PHE A 70 31.95 -19.27 -18.02
N ALA A 71 32.68 -19.51 -16.92
CA ALA A 71 34.04 -20.05 -16.95
C ALA A 71 34.10 -21.56 -17.22
N ASP A 72 32.96 -22.25 -17.19
CA ASP A 72 32.89 -23.66 -17.54
C ASP A 72 33.08 -23.84 -19.07
N PRO A 73 33.92 -24.80 -19.52
CA PRO A 73 34.16 -25.07 -20.94
C PRO A 73 32.89 -25.29 -21.78
N ALA A 74 31.80 -25.76 -21.19
CA ALA A 74 30.50 -25.90 -21.85
C ALA A 74 29.93 -24.54 -22.30
N PHE A 75 30.15 -23.48 -21.54
CA PHE A 75 29.68 -22.12 -21.84
C PHE A 75 30.67 -21.33 -22.71
N MET A 76 31.95 -21.70 -22.71
CA MET A 76 32.98 -21.14 -23.61
C MET A 76 32.71 -21.46 -25.10
N ASN A 77 31.99 -22.55 -25.37
CA ASN A 77 31.58 -22.94 -26.72
C ASN A 77 30.24 -22.30 -27.16
N LEU A 78 29.57 -21.55 -26.27
CA LEU A 78 28.30 -20.91 -26.59
C LEU A 78 28.55 -19.75 -27.56
N ARG A 79 28.14 -19.94 -28.81
CA ARG A 79 28.21 -18.90 -29.83
C ARG A 79 26.92 -18.10 -29.82
N ASP A 80 27.03 -16.77 -29.72
CA ASP A 80 25.87 -15.89 -29.90
C ASP A 80 25.37 -15.99 -31.36
N PHE A 81 24.07 -16.18 -31.52
CA PHE A 81 23.39 -16.24 -32.82
C PHE A 81 22.64 -14.93 -33.14
N GLY A 82 22.86 -13.88 -32.34
CA GLY A 82 22.35 -12.55 -32.60
C GLY A 82 22.77 -12.06 -33.99
N SER A 83 21.79 -11.65 -34.78
CA SER A 83 22.02 -10.90 -36.02
C SER A 83 22.05 -9.41 -35.70
N GLN A 84 22.96 -8.68 -36.32
CA GLN A 84 22.98 -7.23 -36.20
C GLN A 84 21.70 -6.65 -36.79
N ILE A 85 20.91 -5.97 -35.95
CA ILE A 85 19.69 -5.30 -36.40
C ILE A 85 20.13 -4.05 -37.18
N VAL A 86 19.83 -4.03 -38.47
CA VAL A 86 20.02 -2.84 -39.30
C VAL A 86 18.99 -1.80 -38.88
N PRO A 87 19.39 -0.56 -38.54
CA PRO A 87 18.43 0.48 -38.19
C PRO A 87 17.49 0.76 -39.35
N GLU A 88 16.19 0.62 -39.10
CA GLU A 88 15.15 0.99 -40.05
C GLU A 88 14.94 2.51 -40.04
N PRO A 89 14.59 3.13 -41.18
CA PRO A 89 14.22 4.54 -41.21
C PRO A 89 12.96 4.78 -40.36
N VAL A 90 12.80 6.00 -39.87
CA VAL A 90 11.59 6.40 -39.14
C VAL A 90 10.33 6.11 -39.98
N GLY A 91 9.38 5.41 -39.37
CA GLY A 91 8.11 5.07 -40.02
C GLY A 91 7.23 6.29 -40.31
N ARG A 92 6.04 6.06 -40.87
CA ARG A 92 5.05 7.11 -41.11
C ARG A 92 4.61 7.75 -39.79
N THR A 93 4.36 9.07 -39.81
CA THR A 93 3.72 9.77 -38.69
C THR A 93 2.41 9.09 -38.32
N ASN A 94 2.19 8.86 -37.02
CA ASN A 94 1.00 8.20 -36.51
C ASN A 94 -0.26 9.02 -36.88
N PRO A 95 -1.16 8.49 -37.75
CA PRO A 95 -2.38 9.21 -38.17
C PRO A 95 -3.44 9.28 -37.06
N PHE A 96 -3.24 8.58 -35.95
CA PHE A 96 -4.09 8.59 -34.75
C PHE A 96 -3.43 9.34 -33.58
N ALA A 97 -2.29 10.01 -33.79
CA ALA A 97 -1.70 10.86 -32.76
C ALA A 97 -2.72 11.93 -32.35
N PRO A 98 -2.95 12.14 -31.04
CA PRO A 98 -3.84 13.20 -30.58
C PRO A 98 -3.37 14.51 -31.21
N LEU A 99 -4.26 15.19 -31.93
CA LEU A 99 -3.99 16.53 -32.40
C LEU A 99 -3.65 17.35 -31.16
N SER A 100 -2.40 17.81 -31.02
CA SER A 100 -2.01 18.68 -29.91
C SER A 100 -3.08 19.75 -29.81
N ALA A 101 -3.81 19.74 -28.69
CA ALA A 101 -5.09 20.42 -28.54
C ALA A 101 -4.97 21.81 -29.14
N ARG A 102 -5.45 21.96 -30.40
CA ARG A 102 -5.54 23.28 -31.00
C ARG A 102 -6.59 23.92 -30.17
N SER A 103 -6.17 24.79 -29.25
CA SER A 103 -7.03 25.57 -28.38
C SER A 103 -8.15 26.05 -29.27
N THR A 104 -9.33 25.44 -29.10
CA THR A 104 -10.55 25.83 -29.76
C THR A 104 -10.80 27.22 -29.23
N THR A 105 -10.25 28.21 -29.92
CA THR A 105 -10.69 29.59 -29.80
C THR A 105 -12.12 29.54 -30.31
N THR A 106 -13.02 29.29 -29.37
CA THR A 106 -14.46 29.50 -29.49
C THR A 106 -14.64 30.94 -29.92
N ARG A 107 -14.64 31.20 -31.23
CA ARG A 107 -15.20 32.43 -31.76
C ARG A 107 -16.69 32.34 -31.48
N GLY A 108 -17.12 33.10 -30.48
CA GLY A 108 -18.51 33.20 -30.07
C GLY A 108 -19.41 33.41 -31.28
N ASN A 109 -20.43 32.57 -31.37
CA ASN A 109 -21.43 32.55 -32.42
C ASN A 109 -22.33 33.79 -32.27
N THR A 110 -21.88 34.97 -32.69
CA THR A 110 -22.75 36.16 -32.83
C THR A 110 -23.51 36.06 -34.16
N LEU A 111 -24.44 35.11 -34.24
CA LEU A 111 -25.29 34.90 -35.42
C LEU A 111 -26.77 35.13 -35.13
N PHE A 112 -27.13 35.57 -33.93
CA PHE A 112 -28.49 35.97 -33.57
C PHE A 112 -28.49 37.19 -32.64
N ALA A 113 -28.65 38.38 -33.21
CA ALA A 113 -29.10 39.56 -32.46
C ALA A 113 -30.51 39.93 -32.99
N PRO A 114 -31.54 40.04 -32.12
CA PRO A 114 -32.84 40.53 -32.55
C PRO A 114 -32.75 42.03 -32.85
N ARG A 115 -33.38 42.47 -33.96
CA ARG A 115 -33.49 43.89 -34.31
C ARG A 115 -34.50 44.60 -33.36
N PRO A 116 -34.24 45.86 -32.97
CA PRO A 116 -35.16 46.67 -32.17
C PRO A 116 -36.44 47.03 -32.94
#